data_AF-A0A3N5HNX1-F1
#
_entry.id   AF-A0A3N5HNX1-F1
#
_cell.length_a   1.000
_cell.length_b   1.000
_cell.length_c   1.000
_cell.angle_alpha   90.00
_cell.angle_beta   90.00
_cell.angle_gamma   90.00
#
_symmetry.space_group_name_H-M   'P 1'
#
loop_
_entity.id
_entity.type
_entity.pdbx_description
1 polymer ?
#
loop_
_entity_poly.entity_id
_entity_poly.type
_entity_poly.pdbx_seq_one_letter_code
_entity_poly.pdbx_strand_id
1 'polypeptide(L)'
;MARIDRQDILTRLRGMARRGEPIVGGGAGTGLSAKCEEAGGIDLIVIYNSGRYRMAGRGSLAGLLAYGNANEIVLDMAREVLPVV
;
A
#
# COMPACT_ATOMS: atom_id res chain seq x y z
N MET A 1 5.83 14.23 4.97
CA MET A 1 6.47 13.16 4.18
C MET A 1 7.34 13.78 3.11
N ALA A 2 8.59 13.34 2.98
CA ALA A 2 9.45 13.78 1.88
C ALA A 2 8.89 13.21 0.57
N ARG A 3 8.65 14.07 -0.42
CA ARG A 3 8.23 13.64 -1.75
C ARG A 3 9.45 13.07 -2.47
N ILE A 4 9.45 11.77 -2.75
CA ILE A 4 10.48 11.13 -3.57
C ILE A 4 10.11 11.36 -5.04
N ASP A 5 11.07 11.75 -5.87
CA ASP A 5 10.80 11.91 -7.30
C ASP A 5 10.48 10.56 -7.96
N ARG A 6 9.57 10.57 -8.93
CA ARG A 6 9.18 9.37 -9.65
C ARG A 6 10.40 8.71 -10.33
N GLN A 7 11.33 9.51 -10.84
CA GLN A 7 12.51 9.02 -11.52
C GLN A 7 13.45 8.31 -10.56
N ASP A 8 13.55 8.74 -9.31
CA ASP A 8 14.37 8.09 -8.28
C ASP A 8 13.79 6.73 -7.89
N ILE A 9 12.46 6.66 -7.68
CA ILE A 9 11.73 5.41 -7.42
C ILE A 9 11.99 4.42 -8.56
N LEU A 10 11.79 4.84 -9.81
CA LEU A 10 11.98 3.97 -10.97
C LEU A 10 13.44 3.55 -11.14
N THR A 11 14.40 4.43 -10.82
CA THR A 11 15.82 4.13 -10.91
C THR A 11 16.20 3.04 -9.90
N ARG A 12 15.72 3.13 -8.66
CA ARG A 12 15.89 2.08 -7.64
C ARG A 12 15.29 0.75 -8.11
N LEU A 13 14.00 0.73 -8.45
CA LEU A 13 13.28 -0.50 -8.80
C LEU A 13 13.88 -1.18 -10.06
N ARG A 14 14.19 -0.41 -11.11
CA ARG A 14 14.86 -0.96 -12.31
C ARG A 14 16.29 -1.43 -12.00
N GLY A 15 16.96 -0.81 -11.03
CA GLY A 15 18.25 -1.27 -10.52
C GLY A 15 18.15 -2.66 -9.89
N MET A 16 17.16 -2.87 -9.01
CA MET A 16 16.88 -4.17 -8.38
C MET A 16 16.61 -5.26 -9.43
N ALA A 17 15.70 -4.97 -10.36
CA ALA A 17 15.37 -5.91 -11.44
C ALA A 17 16.61 -6.30 -12.28
N ARG A 18 17.50 -5.34 -12.61
CA ARG A 18 18.75 -5.63 -13.34
C ARG A 18 19.73 -6.50 -12.55
N ARG A 19 19.71 -6.45 -11.22
CA ARG A 19 20.52 -7.31 -10.34
C ARG A 19 19.87 -8.67 -10.08
N GLY A 20 18.67 -8.94 -10.62
CA GLY A 20 17.92 -10.16 -10.34
C GLY A 20 17.31 -10.19 -8.94
N GLU A 21 17.20 -9.04 -8.27
CA GLU A 21 16.53 -8.92 -6.98
C GLU A 21 15.02 -8.81 -7.19
N PRO A 22 14.19 -9.57 -6.44
CA PRO A 22 12.74 -9.43 -6.52
C PRO A 22 12.31 -8.06 -6.02
N ILE A 23 11.27 -7.52 -6.65
CA ILE A 23 10.58 -6.31 -6.17
C ILE A 23 9.30 -6.75 -5.49
N VAL A 24 9.12 -6.39 -4.22
CA VAL A 24 7.99 -6.83 -3.41
C VAL A 24 7.04 -5.67 -3.13
N GLY A 25 5.79 -5.81 -3.61
CA GLY A 25 4.70 -4.87 -3.34
C GLY A 25 3.72 -5.40 -2.30
N GLY A 26 3.40 -4.57 -1.30
CA GLY A 26 2.48 -4.86 -0.20
C GLY A 26 1.12 -4.19 -0.36
N GLY A 27 0.12 -4.77 0.29
CA GLY A 27 -1.25 -4.27 0.28
C GLY A 27 -1.74 -4.00 1.70
N ALA A 28 -1.58 -2.77 2.19
CA ALA A 28 -1.92 -2.43 3.56
C ALA A 28 -3.40 -2.04 3.73
N GLY A 29 -4.10 -2.74 4.62
CA GLY A 29 -5.48 -2.41 5.00
C GLY A 29 -5.61 -1.55 6.26
N THR A 30 -4.52 -1.40 7.02
CA THR A 30 -4.41 -0.59 8.24
C THR A 30 -3.03 0.05 8.34
N GLY A 31 -2.88 1.07 9.19
CA GLY A 31 -1.56 1.65 9.51
C GLY A 31 -0.59 0.65 10.14
N LEU A 32 -1.09 -0.30 10.96
CA LEU A 32 -0.26 -1.36 11.52
C LEU A 32 0.30 -2.27 10.44
N SER A 33 -0.52 -2.67 9.46
CA SER A 33 -0.06 -3.46 8.32
C SER A 33 1.06 -2.72 7.57
N ALA A 34 0.87 -1.44 7.25
CA ALA A 34 1.87 -0.64 6.54
C ALA A 34 3.19 -0.52 7.32
N LYS A 35 3.11 -0.29 8.64
CA LYS A 35 4.30 -0.19 9.50
C LYS A 35 5.07 -1.51 9.59
N CYS A 36 4.36 -2.64 9.65
CA CYS A 36 4.98 -3.96 9.62
C CYS A 36 5.60 -4.26 8.25
N GLU A 37 4.95 -3.87 7.15
CA GLU A 37 5.49 -3.99 5.79
C GLU A 37 6.78 -3.17 5.62
N GLU A 38 6.80 -1.91 6.09
CA GLU A 38 8.01 -1.06 6.10
C GLU A 38 9.13 -1.70 6.92
N ALA A 39 8.83 -2.16 8.14
CA ALA A 39 9.81 -2.83 9.00
C ALA A 39 10.34 -4.14 8.38
N GLY A 40 9.55 -4.77 7.50
CA GLY A 40 9.94 -5.94 6.70
C GLY A 40 10.77 -5.61 5.46
N GLY A 41 11.05 -4.33 5.17
CA GLY A 41 11.85 -3.90 4.03
C GLY A 41 11.10 -3.95 2.69
N ILE A 42 9.79 -3.75 2.68
CA ILE A 42 8.99 -3.75 1.45
C ILE A 42 9.43 -2.65 0.47
N ASP A 43 9.27 -2.88 -0.85
CA ASP A 43 9.67 -1.89 -1.86
C ASP A 43 8.61 -0.84 -2.14
N LEU A 44 7.34 -1.23 -2.04
CA LEU A 44 6.20 -0.34 -2.27
C LEU A 44 4.95 -0.86 -1.55
N ILE A 45 4.10 0.07 -1.13
CA ILE A 45 2.81 -0.22 -0.47
C ILE A 45 1.68 0.38 -1.30
N VAL A 46 0.59 -0.36 -1.45
CA VAL A 46 -0.65 0.12 -2.05
C VAL A 46 -1.78 -0.02 -1.02
N ILE A 47 -2.56 1.04 -0.85
CA ILE A 47 -3.74 1.06 0.03
C ILE A 47 -5.02 1.25 -0.79
N TYR A 48 -6.08 0.53 -0.43
CA TYR A 48 -7.38 0.58 -1.10
C TYR A 48 -8.47 -0.08 -0.23
N ASN A 49 -9.74 0.17 -0.56
CA ASN A 49 -10.91 -0.27 0.21
C ASN A 49 -10.94 -1.78 0.50
N SER A 50 -10.63 -2.66 -0.47
CA SER A 50 -10.55 -4.11 -0.22
C SER A 50 -9.49 -4.46 0.82
N GLY A 51 -8.41 -3.68 0.96
CA GLY A 51 -7.45 -3.82 2.05
C GLY A 51 -8.12 -3.63 3.41
N ARG A 52 -8.83 -2.50 3.59
CA ARG A 52 -9.61 -2.22 4.81
C ARG A 52 -10.66 -3.30 5.08
N TYR A 53 -11.38 -3.74 4.06
CA TYR A 53 -12.42 -4.77 4.22
C TYR A 53 -11.84 -6.13 4.60
N ARG A 54 -10.68 -6.53 4.06
CA ARG A 54 -9.97 -7.74 4.50
C ARG A 54 -9.60 -7.66 5.98
N MET A 55 -9.09 -6.51 6.42
CA MET A 55 -8.75 -6.29 7.83
C MET A 55 -9.98 -6.23 8.75
N ALA A 56 -11.18 -6.00 8.20
CA ALA A 56 -12.46 -6.13 8.89
C ALA A 56 -13.07 -7.56 8.81
N GLY A 57 -12.32 -8.55 8.31
CA GLY A 57 -12.78 -9.94 8.19
C GLY A 57 -13.81 -10.14 7.07
N ARG A 58 -13.68 -9.43 5.94
CA ARG A 58 -14.52 -9.59 4.75
C ARG A 58 -13.70 -10.08 3.55
N GLY A 59 -14.37 -10.71 2.59
CA GLY A 59 -13.73 -11.18 1.36
C GLY A 59 -13.26 -10.04 0.46
N SER A 60 -12.20 -10.25 -0.31
CA SER A 60 -11.56 -9.23 -1.17
C SER A 60 -12.53 -8.57 -2.15
N LEU A 61 -13.51 -9.34 -2.66
CA LEU A 61 -14.50 -8.85 -3.63
C LEU A 61 -15.52 -7.87 -3.03
N ALA A 62 -15.57 -7.72 -1.70
CA ALA A 62 -16.41 -6.72 -1.05
C ALA A 62 -16.08 -5.29 -1.51
N GLY A 63 -14.84 -5.03 -1.94
CA GLY A 63 -14.42 -3.73 -2.48
C GLY A 63 -15.02 -3.36 -3.84
N LEU A 64 -15.65 -4.32 -4.54
CA LEU A 64 -16.29 -4.11 -5.84
C LEU A 64 -17.81 -3.91 -5.73
N LEU A 65 -18.38 -4.12 -4.55
CA LEU A 65 -19.83 -4.03 -4.32
C LEU A 65 -20.22 -2.65 -3.79
N ALA A 66 -21.51 -2.35 -3.79
CA ALA A 66 -22.07 -1.07 -3.34
C ALA A 66 -22.07 -0.90 -1.80
N TYR A 67 -20.95 -1.19 -1.15
CA TYR A 67 -20.76 -1.05 0.30
C TYR A 67 -20.06 0.26 0.71
N GLY A 68 -19.60 1.05 -0.26
CA GLY A 68 -19.01 2.36 -0.03
C GLY A 68 -18.27 2.88 -1.26
N ASN A 69 -17.98 4.18 -1.28
CA ASN A 69 -17.20 4.80 -2.34
C ASN A 69 -15.71 4.49 -2.15
N ALA A 70 -15.11 3.75 -3.08
CA ALA A 70 -13.71 3.34 -3.00
C ALA A 70 -12.72 4.52 -2.93
N ASN A 71 -13.01 5.62 -3.65
CA ASN A 71 -12.13 6.78 -3.72
C ASN A 71 -12.19 7.63 -2.44
N GLU A 72 -13.35 7.71 -1.78
CA GLU A 72 -13.46 8.36 -0.47
C GLU A 72 -12.75 7.52 0.60
N ILE A 73 -12.98 6.20 0.60
CA ILE A 73 -12.37 5.28 1.56
C ILE A 73 -10.84 5.33 1.48
N VAL A 74 -10.24 5.36 0.29
CA VAL A 74 -8.78 5.42 0.17
C VAL A 74 -8.20 6.74 0.70
N LEU A 75 -8.90 7.86 0.53
CA LEU A 75 -8.50 9.15 1.12
C LEU A 75 -8.59 9.12 2.65
N ASP A 76 -9.61 8.46 3.20
CA ASP A 76 -9.72 8.25 4.64
C ASP A 76 -8.60 7.34 5.16
N MET A 77 -8.30 6.24 4.46
CA MET A 77 -7.19 5.33 4.79
C MET A 77 -5.83 6.03 4.78
N ALA A 78 -5.62 7.02 3.90
CA ALA A 78 -4.38 7.76 3.84
C ALA A 78 -4.06 8.48 5.17
N ARG A 79 -5.08 8.91 5.93
CA ARG A 79 -4.91 9.52 7.27
C ARG A 79 -4.43 8.51 8.33
N GLU A 80 -4.70 7.22 8.13
CA GLU A 80 -4.29 6.14 9.03
C GLU A 80 -2.91 5.59 8.68
N VAL A 81 -2.52 5.67 7.41
CA VAL A 81 -1.32 5.01 6.88
C VAL A 81 -0.15 5.97 6.73
N LEU A 82 -0.31 7.11 6.03
CA LEU A 82 0.81 8.01 5.72
C LEU A 82 1.52 8.60 6.95
N PRO A 83 0.89 8.82 8.11
CA PRO A 83 1.60 9.34 9.28
C PRO A 83 2.52 8.34 10.00
N VAL A 84 2.40 7.04 9.70
CA VAL A 84 3.11 5.97 10.42
C VAL A 84 4.18 5.26 9.60
N VAL A 85 4.40 5.72 8.36
CA VAL A 85 5.44 5.30 7.39
C VAL A 85 6.07 6.50 6.70
#